data_AF-A0AB39KZH9-F1
#
_entry.id   AF-A0AB39KZH9-F1
#
_cell.length_a   1.000
_cell.length_b   1.000
_cell.length_c   1.000
_cell.angle_alpha   90.00
_cell.angle_beta   90.00
_cell.angle_gamma   90.00
#
_symmetry.space_group_name_H-M   'P 1'
#
loop_
_entity.id
_entity.type
_entity.pdbx_description
1 polymer ?
#
loop_
_entity_poly.entity_id
_entity_poly.type
_entity_poly.pdbx_seq_one_letter_code
_entity_poly.pdbx_strand_id
1 'polypeptide(L)' 'MTELPASYAKYLLGRDELFVDTIRPILLQSAADKMQGVRVVIDPHVLQAHLDEKIPYGEIVEDID' A
#
# COMPACT_ATOMS: atom_id res chain seq x y z
N MET A 1 3.13 -16.17 -9.90
CA MET A 1 3.92 -15.01 -9.43
C MET A 1 2.99 -13.82 -9.50
N THR A 2 2.43 -13.39 -8.37
CA THR A 2 1.54 -12.23 -8.34
C THR A 2 2.42 -10.99 -8.38
N GLU A 3 2.71 -10.52 -9.59
CA GLU A 3 3.43 -9.27 -9.79
C GLU A 3 2.57 -8.13 -9.24
N LEU A 4 3.16 -7.33 -8.34
CA LEU A 4 2.54 -6.10 -7.86
C LEU A 4 2.25 -5.20 -9.08
N PRO A 5 1.08 -4.55 -9.16
CA PRO A 5 0.80 -3.62 -10.24
C PRO A 5 1.87 -2.51 -10.27
N ALA A 6 2.17 -2.03 -11.48
CA ALA A 6 3.24 -1.04 -11.69
C ALA A 6 3.06 0.24 -10.85
N SER A 7 1.82 0.57 -10.48
CA SER A 7 1.49 1.68 -9.57
C SER A 7 2.14 1.46 -8.19
N TYR A 8 1.98 0.27 -7.62
CA TYR A 8 2.51 -0.07 -6.30
C TYR A 8 4.03 -0.21 -6.34
N ALA A 9 4.58 -0.82 -7.39
CA ALA A 9 6.04 -0.92 -7.54
C ALA A 9 6.72 0.46 -7.62
N LYS A 10 6.09 1.44 -8.29
CA LYS A 10 6.58 2.83 -8.33
C LYS A 10 6.51 3.50 -6.96
N TYR A 11 5.44 3.28 -6.21
CA TYR A 11 5.29 3.85 -4.87
C TYR A 11 6.33 3.32 -3.89
N LEU A 12 6.68 2.03 -3.99
CA LEU A 12 7.71 1.40 -3.17
C LEU A 12 9.13 1.85 -3.55
N LEU A 13 9.31 2.49 -4.71
CA LEU A 13 10.61 2.85 -5.24
C LEU A 13 11.18 4.04 -4.46
N GLY A 14 12.23 3.80 -3.69
CA GLY A 14 12.83 4.80 -2.78
C GLY A 14 12.24 4.82 -1.37
N ARG A 15 11.37 3.87 -1.03
CA ARG A 15 10.90 3.65 0.35
C ARG A 15 11.84 2.73 1.11
N ASP A 16 11.80 2.85 2.43
CA ASP A 16 12.58 2.00 3.34
C ASP A 16 12.18 0.53 3.22
N GLU A 17 13.13 -0.40 3.35
CA GLU A 17 12.85 -1.83 3.24
C GLU A 17 11.84 -2.28 4.30
N LEU A 18 11.93 -1.73 5.51
CA LEU A 18 11.03 -2.04 6.62
C LEU A 18 9.60 -1.54 6.34
N PHE A 19 9.49 -0.37 5.71
CA PHE A 19 8.22 0.17 5.25
C PHE A 19 7.62 -0.74 4.18
N VAL A 20 8.42 -1.09 3.16
CA VAL A 20 8.00 -1.97 2.06
C VAL A 20 7.52 -3.31 2.59
N ASP A 21 8.25 -3.94 3.51
CA ASP A 21 7.87 -5.25 4.05
C ASP A 21 6.55 -5.20 4.84
N THR A 22 6.32 -4.11 5.56
CA THR A 22 5.09 -3.87 6.33
C THR A 22 3.86 -3.71 5.43
N ILE A 23 3.97 -2.95 4.33
CA ILE A 23 2.82 -2.66 3.45
C ILE A 23 2.65 -3.67 2.31
N ARG A 24 3.70 -4.43 1.97
CA ARG A 24 3.68 -5.48 0.94
C ARG A 24 2.52 -6.47 1.07
N PRO A 25 2.19 -7.04 2.25
CA PRO A 25 1.05 -7.96 2.36
C PRO A 25 -0.27 -7.29 2.00
N ILE A 26 -0.45 -6.01 2.33
CA ILE A 26 -1.67 -5.24 2.04
C ILE A 26 -1.78 -4.91 0.56
N LEU A 27 -0.67 -4.51 -0.07
CA LEU A 27 -0.62 -4.26 -1.51
C LEU A 27 -0.91 -5.54 -2.32
N LEU A 28 -0.39 -6.70 -1.86
CA LEU A 28 -0.70 -8.00 -2.46
C LEU A 28 -2.17 -8.37 -2.29
N GLN A 29 -2.74 -8.10 -1.11
CA GLN A 29 -4.17 -8.33 -0.85
C GLN A 29 -5.03 -7.47 -1.77
N SER A 30 -4.73 -6.17 -1.87
CA SER A 30 -5.40 -5.24 -2.81
C SER A 30 -5.28 -5.74 -4.26
N ALA A 31 -4.09 -6.20 -4.67
CA ALA A 31 -3.85 -6.70 -6.02
C ALA A 31 -4.54 -8.04 -6.32
N ALA A 32 -4.76 -8.87 -5.30
CA ALA A 32 -5.54 -10.10 -5.42
C ALA A 32 -7.04 -9.80 -5.56
N ASP A 33 -7.55 -8.88 -4.74
CA ASP A 33 -8.96 -8.52 -4.70
C ASP A 33 -9.37 -7.67 -5.92
N LYS A 34 -8.48 -6.75 -6.35
CA LYS A 34 -8.68 -5.78 -7.43
C LYS A 34 -9.92 -4.89 -7.26
N MET A 35 -10.44 -4.77 -6.04
CA MET A 35 -11.62 -3.97 -5.74
C MET A 35 -11.26 -2.63 -5.10
N GLN A 36 -10.28 -2.62 -4.20
CA GLN A 36 -10.01 -1.49 -3.30
C GLN A 36 -8.53 -1.06 -3.39
N GLY A 37 -8.28 0.22 -3.21
CA GLY A 37 -6.94 0.80 -3.08
C GLY A 37 -6.35 0.58 -1.68
N VAL A 38 -5.20 1.19 -1.43
CA VAL A 38 -4.49 1.08 -0.16
C VAL A 38 -4.38 2.45 0.51
N ARG A 39 -4.76 2.54 1.77
CA ARG A 39 -4.46 3.68 2.63
C ARG A 39 -3.26 3.34 3.49
N VAL A 40 -2.26 4.20 3.50
CA VAL A 40 -1.07 4.10 4.34
C VAL A 40 -1.10 5.25 5.33
N VAL A 41 -1.15 4.93 6.62
CA VAL A 41 -1.09 5.89 7.72
C VAL A 41 0.31 5.85 8.31
N ILE A 42 0.97 6.99 8.33
CA ILE A 42 2.35 7.16 8.79
C ILE A 42 2.34 8.09 10.00
N ASP A 43 2.58 7.50 11.16
CA ASP A 43 2.75 8.19 12.43
C ASP A 43 4.23 8.12 12.88
N PRO A 44 4.69 9.02 13.76
CA PRO A 44 6.05 8.99 14.30
C PRO A 44 6.47 7.65 14.93
N HIS A 45 5.51 6.88 15.44
CA HIS A 45 5.75 5.60 16.12
C HIS A 45 5.04 4.41 15.46
N VAL A 46 4.21 4.63 14.45
CA VAL A 46 3.34 3.60 13.87
C VAL A 46 3.30 3.72 12.36
N LEU A 47 3.45 2.59 11.68
CA LEU A 47 3.21 2.48 10.26
C LEU A 47 2.07 1.48 10.06
N GLN A 48 0.97 1.93 9.48
CA GLN A 48 -0.18 1.07 9.18
C GLN A 48 -0.55 1.18 7.71
N ALA A 49 -0.88 0.06 7.10
CA ALA A 49 -1.52 0.01 5.80
C ALA A 49 -2.76 -0.84 5.89
N HIS A 50 -3.83 -0.40 5.24
CA HIS A 50 -5.05 -1.17 5.12
C HIS A 50 -5.73 -0.91 3.77
N LEU A 51 -6.61 -1.83 3.39
CA LEU A 51 -7.49 -1.64 2.24
C LEU A 51 -8.55 -0.60 2.60
N ASP A 52 -8.86 0.27 1.66
CA ASP A 52 -9.88 1.30 1.84
C ASP A 52 -10.82 1.27 0.63
N GLU A 53 -12.10 0.99 0.89
CA GLU A 53 -13.16 0.94 -0.12
C GLU A 53 -13.45 2.29 -0.76
N LYS A 54 -13.03 3.40 -0.13
CA LYS A 54 -13.16 4.76 -0.70
C LYS A 54 -12.06 5.07 -1.70
N ILE A 55 -10.98 4.28 -1.71
CA ILE A 55 -9.86 4.44 -2.63
C ILE A 55 -10.05 3.44 -3.76
N PRO A 56 -10.07 3.88 -5.02
CA PRO A 56 -10.16 2.95 -6.14
C PRO A 56 -8.91 2.06 -6.22
N TYR A 57 -9.09 0.83 -6.68
CA TYR A 57 -7.99 -0.09 -6.91
C TYR A 57 -6.89 0.54 -7.79
N GLY A 58 -5.63 0.41 -7.36
CA GLY A 58 -4.46 0.96 -8.05
C GLY A 58 -4.04 2.35 -7.55
N GLU A 59 -4.82 2.97 -6.67
CA GLU A 59 -4.41 4.16 -5.91
C GLU A 59 -3.87 3.80 -4.52
N ILE A 60 -2.93 4.62 -4.08
CA ILE A 60 -2.37 4.60 -2.73
C ILE A 60 -2.51 6.01 -2.18
N VAL A 61 -3.15 6.13 -1.02
CA VAL A 61 -3.25 7.41 -0.30
C VAL A 61 -2.43 7.32 0.96
N GLU A 62 -1.57 8.31 1.14
CA GLU A 62 -0.79 8.51 2.36
C GLU A 62 -1.50 9.51 3.26
N ASP A 63 -1.74 9.08 4.48
CA ASP A 63 -2.26 9.91 5.57
C ASP A 63 -1.13 10.05 6.60
N ILE A 64 -0.86 11.28 7.02
CA ILE A 64 0.19 11.61 7.99
C ILE A 64 -0.53 12.34 9.12
N ASP A 65 -0.49 11.77 10.34
CA ASP A 65 -1.01 12.40 11.55
C ASP A 65 0.10 13.19 12.28
#